data_AF-A0A8H6KXD5-F1
#
_entry.id   AF-A0A8H6KXD5-F1
#
_cell.length_a   1.000
_cell.length_b   1.000
_cell.length_c   1.000
_cell.angle_alpha   90.00
_cell.angle_beta   90.00
_cell.angle_gamma   90.00
#
_symmetry.space_group_name_H-M   'P 1'
#
loop_
_entity.id
_entity.type
_entity.pdbx_description
1 polymer ?
#
loop_
_entity_poly.entity_id
_entity_poly.type
_entity_poly.pdbx_seq_one_letter_code
_entity_poly.pdbx_strand_id
1 'polypeptide(L)'
;MRFFAVASLFSLAAALPTTGAPASDANTLVAARADVSSDAKQADHLAARGYLFIDETVTWPADQHVGGGLDASYRVTKLASGKYEFRYWVSGPKNGHSFEFIVSSGGAELDRRSKNPQTGSTDFELDQVGSNFRIVINAI
;
A
#
# COMPACT_ATOMS: atom_id res chain seq x y z
N MET A 1 -8.10 -76.34 27.00
CA MET A 1 -6.65 -76.10 27.12
C MET A 1 -6.17 -75.43 25.85
N ARG A 2 -5.47 -74.30 25.99
CA ARG A 2 -4.51 -73.67 25.05
C ARG A 2 -5.12 -72.83 23.92
N PHE A 3 -5.17 -71.49 24.10
CA PHE A 3 -4.12 -70.46 23.87
C PHE A 3 -3.89 -70.22 22.36
N PHE A 4 -4.42 -69.15 21.76
CA PHE A 4 -3.89 -67.77 21.62
C PHE A 4 -2.53 -67.67 20.92
N ALA A 5 -2.50 -66.97 19.76
CA ALA A 5 -1.42 -66.10 19.25
C ALA A 5 -1.73 -65.71 17.79
N VAL A 6 -1.33 -64.58 17.20
CA VAL A 6 -0.92 -63.22 17.57
C VAL A 6 -1.01 -62.49 16.21
N ALA A 7 -1.64 -61.31 16.14
CA ALA A 7 -1.36 -60.37 15.06
C ALA A 7 -1.26 -58.98 15.69
N SER A 8 -0.01 -58.56 15.82
CA SER A 8 0.50 -57.31 16.34
C SER A 8 0.10 -56.12 15.46
N LEU A 9 -0.50 -55.10 16.05
CA LEU A 9 -0.42 -53.73 15.55
C LEU A 9 -0.12 -52.81 16.73
N PHE A 10 1.16 -52.50 16.92
CA PHE A 10 1.59 -51.33 17.66
C PHE A 10 1.17 -50.10 16.85
N SER A 11 0.21 -49.34 17.35
CA SER A 11 -0.01 -47.96 16.91
C SER A 11 0.28 -47.04 18.08
N LEU A 12 1.49 -46.47 18.01
CA LEU A 12 1.94 -45.34 18.81
C LEU A 12 1.32 -44.08 18.20
N ALA A 13 0.33 -43.48 18.85
CA ALA A 13 -0.07 -42.10 18.59
C ALA A 13 -0.37 -41.44 19.92
N ALA A 14 0.65 -40.73 20.41
CA ALA A 14 0.60 -39.95 21.61
C ALA A 14 -0.11 -38.61 21.38
N ALA A 15 -0.70 -38.13 22.47
CA ALA A 15 -1.04 -36.74 22.77
C ALA A 15 -2.23 -36.10 22.03
N LEU A 16 -3.40 -36.23 22.67
CA LEU A 16 -4.49 -35.26 22.61
C LEU A 16 -4.10 -33.99 23.40
N PRO A 17 -4.16 -32.79 22.81
CA PRO A 17 -4.54 -31.61 23.55
C PRO A 17 -6.08 -31.48 23.51
N THR A 18 -6.68 -31.69 24.66
CA THR A 18 -8.08 -31.37 24.94
C THR A 18 -8.23 -29.86 25.04
N THR A 19 -8.91 -29.22 24.10
CA THR A 19 -9.48 -27.88 24.37
C THR A 19 -10.68 -27.62 23.47
N GLY A 20 -11.85 -27.69 24.12
CA GLY A 20 -13.14 -27.07 23.82
C GLY A 20 -13.45 -26.60 22.40
N ALA A 21 -14.51 -27.20 21.84
CA ALA A 21 -15.41 -26.47 20.96
C ALA A 21 -15.97 -25.23 21.69
N PRO A 22 -16.37 -24.18 20.94
CA PRO A 22 -17.80 -24.10 20.69
C PRO A 22 -18.12 -24.00 19.20
N ALA A 23 -19.23 -24.65 18.83
CA ALA A 23 -19.91 -24.46 17.57
C ALA A 23 -20.33 -22.99 17.42
N SER A 24 -20.14 -22.43 16.22
CA SER A 24 -20.93 -21.30 15.75
C SER A 24 -21.04 -21.37 14.24
N ASP A 25 -22.29 -21.30 13.83
CA ASP A 25 -22.83 -21.48 12.50
C ASP A 25 -22.21 -20.62 11.40
N ALA A 26 -22.35 -21.16 10.20
CA ALA A 26 -22.48 -20.51 8.90
C ALA A 26 -22.47 -18.96 8.90
N ASN A 27 -21.42 -18.37 8.32
CA ASN A 27 -21.59 -17.59 7.09
C ASN A 27 -20.24 -17.19 6.49
N THR A 28 -20.04 -17.65 5.26
CA THR A 28 -19.04 -17.20 4.31
C THR A 28 -19.10 -15.68 4.14
N LEU A 29 -18.20 -14.95 4.78
CA LEU A 29 -17.67 -13.67 4.30
C LEU A 29 -16.18 -13.62 4.67
N VAL A 30 -15.35 -14.27 3.84
CA VAL A 30 -13.92 -13.95 3.75
C VAL A 30 -13.83 -12.54 3.16
N ALA A 31 -14.07 -11.53 4.00
CA ALA A 31 -13.58 -10.20 3.72
C ALA A 31 -12.06 -10.30 3.83
N ALA A 32 -11.38 -10.39 2.69
CA ALA A 32 -9.98 -10.08 2.59
C ALA A 32 -9.79 -8.64 3.11
N ARG A 33 -9.59 -8.50 4.41
CA ARG A 33 -8.94 -7.32 4.98
C ARG A 33 -7.49 -7.41 4.53
N ALA A 34 -7.25 -6.97 3.31
CA ALA A 34 -5.91 -6.57 2.89
C ALA A 34 -5.40 -5.61 3.97
N ASP A 35 -4.20 -5.88 4.49
CA ASP A 35 -3.49 -5.11 5.48
C ASP A 35 -3.60 -3.58 5.30
N VAL A 36 -4.57 -2.94 5.97
CA VAL A 36 -4.65 -1.47 6.15
C VAL A 36 -3.89 -1.08 7.42
N SER A 37 -2.77 -1.74 7.72
CA SER A 37 -2.02 -1.52 8.98
C SER A 37 -0.76 -0.69 8.79
N SER A 38 -0.17 -0.68 7.59
CA SER A 38 1.01 0.13 7.24
C SER A 38 0.65 1.56 6.81
N ASP A 39 -0.52 1.73 6.18
CA ASP A 39 -0.98 3.02 5.64
C ASP A 39 -1.31 4.03 6.75
N ALA A 40 -1.86 3.58 7.89
CA ALA A 40 -2.30 4.49 8.96
C ALA A 40 -1.14 5.21 9.68
N LYS A 41 -0.03 4.51 9.95
CA LYS A 41 1.16 5.12 10.58
C LYS A 41 1.91 6.04 9.62
N GLN A 42 1.83 5.77 8.32
CA GLN A 42 2.46 6.59 7.29
C GLN A 42 1.61 7.84 6.99
N ALA A 43 0.28 7.72 7.03
CA ALA A 43 -0.66 8.84 6.97
C ALA A 43 -0.45 9.83 8.12
N ASP A 44 -0.21 9.36 9.35
CA ASP A 44 0.11 10.24 10.50
C ASP A 44 1.42 11.02 10.29
N HIS A 45 2.43 10.42 9.65
CA HIS A 45 3.69 11.10 9.35
C HIS A 45 3.57 12.11 8.19
N LEU A 46 2.60 11.91 7.29
CA LEU A 46 2.27 12.82 6.19
C LEU A 46 1.42 14.00 6.67
N ALA A 47 0.53 13.77 7.64
CA ALA A 47 -0.32 14.81 8.22
C ALA A 47 0.46 15.89 9.00
N ALA A 48 1.68 15.62 9.43
CA ALA A 48 2.52 16.61 10.12
C ALA A 48 3.18 17.65 9.19
N ARG A 49 3.02 17.51 7.87
CA ARG A 49 3.71 18.32 6.86
C ARG A 49 2.76 19.37 6.28
N GLY A 50 2.78 20.56 6.89
CA GLY A 50 2.03 21.75 6.45
C GLY A 50 2.60 22.43 5.20
N TYR A 51 2.99 21.66 4.18
CA TYR A 51 3.73 22.20 3.04
C TYR A 51 2.83 22.34 1.81
N LEU A 52 2.53 23.59 1.46
CA LEU A 52 1.93 24.00 0.18
C LEU A 52 2.85 23.75 -1.03
N PHE A 53 4.12 23.41 -0.77
CA PHE A 53 5.16 23.14 -1.75
C PHE A 53 6.00 21.93 -1.32
N ILE A 54 6.12 20.94 -2.19
CA ILE A 54 6.96 19.75 -1.97
C ILE A 54 7.95 19.66 -3.11
N ASP A 55 9.20 19.38 -2.77
CA ASP A 55 10.27 19.10 -3.72
C ASP A 55 11.15 18.00 -3.14
N GLU A 56 11.00 16.79 -3.66
CA GLU A 56 11.62 15.60 -3.11
C GLU A 56 12.29 14.79 -4.21
N THR A 57 13.49 14.29 -3.92
CA THR A 57 14.13 13.27 -4.76
C THR A 57 14.06 11.94 -4.03
N VAL A 58 13.47 10.94 -4.68
CA VAL A 58 13.14 9.64 -4.11
C VAL A 58 13.73 8.56 -5.00
N THR A 59 14.39 7.58 -4.38
CA THR A 59 14.84 6.36 -5.07
C THR A 59 13.63 5.52 -5.45
N TRP A 60 13.65 4.91 -6.64
CA TRP A 60 12.56 4.04 -7.08
C TRP A 60 12.29 2.94 -6.04
N PRO A 61 11.06 2.86 -5.48
CA PRO A 61 10.79 1.92 -4.39
C PRO A 61 10.80 0.47 -4.88
N ALA A 62 11.12 -0.46 -3.98
CA ALA A 62 11.02 -1.88 -4.26
C ALA A 62 9.55 -2.33 -4.33
N ASP A 63 8.70 -1.80 -3.43
CA ASP A 63 7.27 -2.12 -3.33
C ASP A 63 6.41 -0.87 -3.48
N GLN A 64 6.43 0.02 -2.49
CA GLN A 64 5.68 1.27 -2.51
C GLN A 64 6.39 2.40 -1.76
N HIS A 65 6.10 3.63 -2.16
CA HIS A 65 6.47 4.85 -1.45
C HIS A 65 5.28 5.81 -1.43
N VAL A 66 5.03 6.42 -0.28
CA VAL A 66 3.99 7.44 -0.12
C VAL A 66 4.66 8.72 0.38
N GLY A 67 4.38 9.82 -0.30
CA GLY A 67 4.83 11.15 0.09
C GLY A 67 3.71 12.16 -0.06
N GLY A 68 3.98 13.41 0.31
CA GLY A 68 2.95 14.44 0.34
C GLY A 68 2.97 15.31 1.57
N GLY A 69 1.89 16.08 1.69
CA GLY A 69 1.50 16.88 2.84
C GLY A 69 -0.02 16.81 3.05
N LEU A 70 -0.53 17.71 3.89
CA LEU A 70 -1.92 17.72 4.34
C LEU A 70 -2.95 17.84 3.20
N ASP A 71 -2.70 18.73 2.24
CA ASP A 71 -3.68 19.03 1.20
C ASP A 71 -3.46 18.22 -0.08
N ALA A 72 -2.24 17.75 -0.34
CA ALA A 72 -1.87 17.03 -1.54
C ALA A 72 -0.88 15.91 -1.24
N SER A 73 -1.10 14.73 -1.81
CA SER A 73 -0.29 13.55 -1.56
C SER A 73 -0.14 12.69 -2.81
N TYR A 74 0.87 11.82 -2.77
CA TYR A 74 1.21 10.92 -3.86
C TYR A 74 1.62 9.55 -3.35
N ARG A 75 1.41 8.53 -4.18
CA ARG A 75 1.86 7.16 -3.97
C ARG A 75 2.53 6.65 -5.24
N VAL A 76 3.61 5.92 -5.07
CA VAL A 76 4.35 5.25 -6.13
C VAL A 76 4.41 3.77 -5.79
N THR A 77 3.87 2.92 -6.65
CA THR A 77 3.80 1.47 -6.45
C THR A 77 4.50 0.76 -7.59
N LYS A 78 5.37 -0.20 -7.29
CA LYS A 78 5.98 -1.05 -8.31
C LYS A 78 4.97 -2.10 -8.79
N LEU A 79 4.73 -2.15 -10.09
CA LEU A 79 3.85 -3.13 -10.71
C LEU A 79 4.63 -4.40 -11.09
N ALA A 80 3.93 -5.54 -11.16
CA ALA A 80 4.50 -6.81 -11.60
C ALA A 80 5.02 -6.76 -13.05
N SER A 81 4.56 -5.81 -13.86
CA SER A 81 5.04 -5.52 -15.21
C SER A 81 6.45 -4.91 -15.25
N GLY A 82 6.99 -4.48 -14.11
CA GLY A 82 8.25 -3.73 -14.02
C GLY A 82 8.07 -2.21 -14.15
N LYS A 83 6.85 -1.73 -14.39
CA LYS A 83 6.49 -0.30 -14.39
C LYS A 83 6.16 0.19 -12.98
N TYR A 84 6.00 1.51 -12.85
CA TYR A 84 5.60 2.17 -11.62
C TYR A 84 4.27 2.89 -11.80
N GLU A 85 3.30 2.56 -10.95
CA GLU A 85 2.03 3.28 -10.86
C GLU A 85 2.19 4.49 -9.94
N PHE A 86 1.89 5.67 -10.45
CA PHE A 86 1.78 6.91 -9.69
C PHE A 86 0.31 7.22 -9.47
N ARG A 87 -0.06 7.42 -8.20
CA ARG A 87 -1.39 7.86 -7.78
C ARG A 87 -1.27 9.21 -7.09
N TYR A 88 -1.96 10.22 -7.59
CA TYR A 88 -2.04 11.56 -6.98
C TYR A 88 -3.43 11.83 -6.44
N TRP A 89 -3.50 12.47 -5.29
CA TRP A 89 -4.77 12.93 -4.74
C TRP A 89 -4.62 14.23 -3.96
N VAL A 90 -5.71 14.98 -3.90
CA VAL A 90 -5.85 16.21 -3.13
C VAL A 90 -6.92 15.97 -2.07
N SER A 91 -6.56 16.20 -0.82
CA SER A 91 -7.37 16.05 0.39
C SER A 91 -7.79 17.39 1.01
N GLY A 92 -7.31 18.51 0.44
CA GLY A 92 -7.68 19.85 0.88
C GLY A 92 -9.16 20.20 0.70
N PRO A 93 -9.64 21.29 1.32
CA PRO A 93 -11.03 21.72 1.23
C PRO A 93 -11.42 22.06 -0.21
N LYS A 94 -12.69 21.85 -0.58
CA LYS A 94 -13.21 22.09 -1.95
C LYS A 94 -12.94 23.51 -2.50
N ASN A 95 -12.81 24.50 -1.61
CA ASN A 95 -12.50 25.90 -1.96
C ASN A 95 -10.99 26.23 -1.80
N GLY A 96 -10.15 25.21 -1.67
CA GLY A 96 -8.70 25.35 -1.52
C GLY A 96 -7.98 25.59 -2.84
N HIS A 97 -6.66 25.42 -2.82
CA HIS A 97 -5.81 25.55 -3.99
C HIS A 97 -5.91 24.32 -4.90
N SER A 98 -5.67 24.54 -6.18
CA SER A 98 -5.34 23.44 -7.09
C SER A 98 -3.86 23.09 -6.91
N PHE A 99 -3.49 21.87 -7.24
CA PHE A 99 -2.11 21.39 -7.10
C PHE A 99 -1.57 20.87 -8.43
N GLU A 100 -0.39 21.31 -8.81
CA GLU A 100 0.40 20.75 -9.90
C GLU A 100 1.40 19.73 -9.35
N PHE A 101 1.37 18.52 -9.89
CA PHE A 101 2.28 17.42 -9.60
C PHE A 101 3.20 17.24 -10.80
N ILE A 102 4.51 17.30 -10.58
CA ILE A 102 5.53 17.16 -11.62
C ILE A 102 6.47 16.04 -11.20
N VAL A 103 6.66 15.06 -12.07
CA VAL A 103 7.68 14.02 -11.89
C VAL A 103 8.75 14.18 -12.96
N SER A 104 10.00 14.12 -12.52
CA SER A 104 11.17 14.24 -13.39
C SER A 104 12.24 13.21 -13.00
N SER A 105 13.09 12.83 -13.94
CA SER A 105 14.27 11.99 -13.66
C SER A 105 15.41 12.39 -14.58
N GLY A 106 16.64 12.44 -14.05
CA GLY A 106 17.82 12.80 -14.83
C GLY A 106 17.76 14.18 -15.50
N GLY A 107 16.94 15.10 -14.98
CA GLY A 107 16.70 16.42 -15.56
C GLY A 107 15.60 16.48 -16.63
N ALA A 108 15.00 15.36 -17.01
CA ALA A 108 13.85 15.31 -17.91
C ALA A 108 12.53 15.21 -17.13
N GLU A 109 11.50 15.95 -17.57
CA GLU A 109 10.13 15.78 -17.07
C GLU A 109 9.52 14.50 -17.65
N LEU A 110 8.98 13.65 -16.77
CA LEU A 110 8.33 12.38 -17.14
C LEU A 110 6.81 12.53 -17.21
N ASP A 111 6.21 13.26 -16.26
CA ASP A 111 4.77 13.54 -16.23
C ASP A 111 4.52 14.86 -15.47
N ARG A 112 3.44 15.54 -15.86
CA ARG A 112 2.93 16.74 -15.19
C ARG A 112 1.42 16.71 -15.22
N ARG A 113 0.81 16.87 -14.04
CA ARG A 113 -0.66 16.88 -13.88
C ARG A 113 -1.12 17.92 -12.88
N SER A 114 -2.18 18.62 -13.23
CA SER A 114 -2.91 19.49 -12.29
C SER A 114 -4.13 18.77 -11.73
N LYS A 115 -4.38 18.95 -10.43
CA LYS A 115 -5.53 18.40 -9.72
C LYS A 115 -6.21 19.50 -8.93
N ASN A 116 -7.49 19.70 -9.22
CA ASN A 116 -8.33 20.62 -8.46
C ASN A 116 -8.69 20.01 -7.10
N PRO A 117 -9.04 20.83 -6.10
CA PRO A 117 -9.42 20.38 -4.74
C PRO A 117 -10.73 19.57 -4.68
N GLN A 118 -11.33 19.25 -5.83
CA GLN A 118 -12.44 18.32 -5.88
C GLN A 118 -11.89 16.91 -5.67
N THR A 119 -12.33 16.28 -4.58
CA THR A 119 -11.94 14.95 -4.12
C THR A 119 -11.87 13.97 -5.29
N GLY A 120 -10.69 13.41 -5.51
CA GLY A 120 -10.45 12.41 -6.54
C GLY A 120 -8.98 12.07 -6.64
N SER A 121 -8.69 10.83 -7.01
CA SER A 121 -7.35 10.39 -7.37
C SER A 121 -7.13 10.44 -8.87
N THR A 122 -5.87 10.38 -9.29
CA THR A 122 -5.50 10.14 -10.69
C THR A 122 -4.31 9.23 -10.72
N ASP A 123 -4.44 8.17 -11.50
CA ASP A 123 -3.46 7.11 -11.59
C ASP A 123 -2.86 7.09 -13.01
N PHE A 124 -1.58 6.74 -13.10
CA PHE A 124 -0.89 6.52 -14.37
C PHE A 124 0.37 5.70 -14.16
N GLU A 125 0.86 5.10 -15.23
CA GLU A 125 2.05 4.26 -15.21
C GLU A 125 3.23 4.98 -15.86
N LEU A 126 4.41 4.86 -15.26
CA LEU A 126 5.67 5.30 -15.82
C LEU A 126 6.67 4.14 -15.84
N ASP A 127 7.50 4.12 -16.88
CA ASP A 127 8.69 3.29 -16.91
C ASP A 127 9.76 3.86 -15.98
N GLN A 128 10.57 2.99 -15.39
CA GLN A 128 11.68 3.42 -14.54
C GLN A 128 12.72 4.15 -15.40
N VAL A 129 12.97 5.42 -15.07
CA VAL A 129 14.03 6.22 -15.69
C VAL A 129 15.05 6.59 -14.62
N GLY A 130 16.32 6.26 -14.86
CA GLY A 130 17.42 6.54 -13.94
C GLY A 130 17.32 5.81 -12.59
N SER A 131 18.15 6.25 -11.64
CA SER A 131 18.23 5.65 -10.30
C SER A 131 17.18 6.20 -9.33
N ASN A 132 16.71 7.43 -9.57
CA ASN A 132 15.79 8.14 -8.70
C ASN A 132 14.87 9.02 -9.56
N PHE A 133 13.74 9.42 -9.00
CA PHE A 133 12.87 10.44 -9.55
C PHE A 133 12.78 11.62 -8.59
N ARG A 134 12.53 12.81 -9.13
CA ARG A 134 12.20 14.01 -8.39
C ARG A 134 10.71 14.29 -8.58
N ILE A 135 10.01 14.51 -7.48
CA ILE A 135 8.62 14.92 -7.47
C ILE A 135 8.48 16.30 -6.87
N VAL A 136 7.77 17.16 -7.59
CA VAL A 136 7.43 18.52 -7.16
C VAL A 136 5.92 18.64 -7.07
N ILE A 137 5.42 19.19 -5.97
CA ILE A 137 4.00 19.51 -5.79
C ILE A 137 3.89 21.00 -5.48
N ASN A 138 3.19 21.74 -6.32
CA ASN A 138 3.01 23.19 -6.18
C ASN A 138 1.52 23.52 -6.09
N ALA A 139 1.15 24.41 -5.16
CA ALA A 139 -0.15 25.07 -5.20
C ALA A 139 -0.21 26.06 -6.38
N ILE A 140 -1.31 26.03 -7.15
CA ILE A 140 -1.59 26.91 -8.30
C ILE A 140 -2.96 27.57 -8.19
#